data_AF-A0A0F9MUG8-F1
#
_entry.id   AF-A0A0F9MUG8-F1
#
_cell.length_a   1.000
_cell.length_b   1.000
_cell.length_c   1.000
_cell.angle_alpha   90.00
_cell.angle_beta   90.00
_cell.angle_gamma   90.00
#
_symmetry.space_group_name_H-M   'P 1'
#
loop_
_entity.id
_entity.type
_entity.pdbx_description
1 polymer ?
#
loop_
_entity_poly.entity_id
_entity_poly.type
_entity_poly.pdbx_seq_one_letter_code
_entity_poly.pdbx_strand_id
1 'polypeptide(L)'
;MAGNTRGKLKEHFEGVHKNFDWILHHIAISATLIENQLSQSPQFEVVKGDEEKEQAFFNENSMYRAVIALGEGVSTLDELAKNVYSSF
;
A
#
# COMPACT_ATOMS: atom_id res chain seq x y z
N MET A 1 29.47 -25.37 10.33
CA MET A 1 29.01 -23.98 10.05
C MET A 1 27.48 -23.90 10.01
N ALA A 2 26.79 -24.35 11.06
CA ALA A 2 25.32 -24.35 11.14
C ALA A 2 24.74 -23.21 12.01
N GLY A 3 25.60 -22.44 12.69
CA GLY A 3 25.19 -21.48 13.72
C GLY A 3 24.69 -20.11 13.23
N ASN A 4 24.73 -19.80 11.93
CA ASN A 4 24.36 -18.47 11.40
C ASN A 4 23.34 -18.52 10.24
N THR A 5 22.79 -19.69 9.88
CA THR A 5 21.83 -19.74 8.76
C THR A 5 20.53 -19.03 9.12
N ARG A 6 20.02 -19.23 10.34
CA ARG A 6 18.79 -18.59 10.83
C ARG A 6 18.92 -17.06 10.94
N GLY A 7 20.05 -16.57 11.45
CA GLY A 7 20.33 -15.13 11.53
C GLY A 7 20.34 -14.47 10.15
N LYS A 8 21.06 -15.07 9.20
CA LYS A 8 21.09 -14.60 7.81
C LYS A 8 19.73 -14.65 7.12
N LEU A 9 18.92 -15.70 7.34
CA LEU A 9 17.57 -15.78 6.79
C LEU A 9 16.71 -14.62 7.31
N LYS A 10 16.75 -14.36 8.62
CA LYS A 10 16.04 -13.23 9.23
C LYS A 10 16.46 -11.90 8.60
N GLU A 11 17.76 -11.63 8.48
CA GLU A 11 18.27 -10.40 7.84
C GLU A 11 17.74 -10.22 6.41
N HIS A 12 17.70 -11.30 5.62
CA HIS A 12 17.16 -11.25 4.26
C HIS A 12 15.66 -10.96 4.22
N PHE A 13 14.86 -11.59 5.10
CA PHE A 13 13.42 -11.34 5.13
C PHE A 13 13.07 -9.97 5.74
N GLU A 14 13.86 -9.45 6.68
CA GLU A 14 13.76 -8.04 7.12
C GLU A 14 14.05 -7.08 5.96
N GLY A 15 15.00 -7.42 5.08
CA GLY A 15 15.26 -6.68 3.86
C GLY A 15 14.08 -6.70 2.88
N VAL A 16 13.42 -7.85 2.72
CA VAL A 16 12.20 -7.97 1.91
C VAL A 16 11.08 -7.10 2.48
N HIS A 17 10.84 -7.16 3.79
CA HIS A 17 9.83 -6.33 4.45
C HIS A 17 10.08 -4.83 4.22
N LYS A 18 11.32 -4.35 4.40
CA LYS A 18 11.68 -2.94 4.14
C LYS A 18 11.43 -2.52 2.68
N ASN A 19 11.60 -3.43 1.72
CA ASN A 19 11.28 -3.14 0.33
C ASN A 19 9.78 -2.99 0.12
N PHE A 20 8.95 -3.80 0.79
CA PHE A 20 7.51 -3.65 0.74
C PHE A 20 7.04 -2.34 1.40
N ASP A 21 7.62 -1.93 2.52
CA ASP A 21 7.33 -0.61 3.13
C ASP A 21 7.59 0.52 2.12
N TRP A 22 8.70 0.45 1.37
CA TRP A 22 9.01 1.44 0.35
C TRP A 22 8.03 1.42 -0.82
N ILE A 23 7.61 0.24 -1.27
CA ILE A 23 6.58 0.09 -2.31
C ILE A 23 5.25 0.68 -1.83
N LEU A 24 4.81 0.37 -0.61
CA LEU A 24 3.58 0.88 -0.02
C LEU A 24 3.61 2.41 0.11
N HIS A 25 4.75 2.99 0.47
CA HIS A 25 4.95 4.45 0.49
C HIS A 25 4.66 5.09 -0.89
N HIS A 26 5.20 4.54 -1.97
CA HIS A 26 4.97 5.06 -3.32
C HIS A 26 3.54 4.84 -3.82
N ILE A 27 2.92 3.72 -3.44
CA ILE A 27 1.50 3.46 -3.73
C ILE A 27 0.63 4.51 -3.05
N ALA A 28 0.87 4.79 -1.76
CA ALA A 28 0.12 5.81 -1.02
C ALA A 28 0.30 7.21 -1.64
N ILE A 29 1.53 7.61 -1.99
CA ILE A 29 1.77 8.87 -2.71
C ILE A 29 1.00 8.91 -4.03
N SER A 30 1.01 7.82 -4.78
CA SER A 30 0.31 7.73 -6.07
C SER A 30 -1.20 7.90 -5.90
N ALA A 31 -1.79 7.27 -4.88
CA ALA A 31 -3.20 7.42 -4.54
C ALA A 31 -3.53 8.89 -4.21
N THR A 32 -2.72 9.54 -3.35
CA THR A 32 -2.90 10.96 -3.00
C THR A 32 -2.76 11.90 -4.20
N LEU A 33 -1.85 11.62 -5.13
CA LEU A 33 -1.74 12.42 -6.37
C LEU A 33 -3.01 12.32 -7.22
N ILE A 34 -3.60 11.12 -7.32
CA ILE A 34 -4.86 10.91 -8.03
C ILE A 34 -6.01 11.63 -7.29
N GLU A 35 -6.12 11.48 -5.98
CA GLU A 35 -7.11 12.18 -5.15
C GLU A 35 -7.00 13.69 -5.34
N ASN A 36 -5.79 14.27 -5.26
CA ASN A 36 -5.58 15.70 -5.47
C ASN A 36 -6.03 16.16 -6.86
N GLN A 37 -5.77 15.38 -7.90
CA GLN A 37 -6.23 15.68 -9.25
C GLN A 37 -7.77 15.62 -9.34
N LEU A 38 -8.39 14.58 -8.77
CA LEU A 38 -9.84 14.37 -8.78
C LEU A 38 -10.57 15.44 -7.97
N SER A 39 -10.00 15.87 -6.86
CA SER A 39 -10.55 16.92 -5.99
C SER A 39 -10.60 18.30 -6.64
N GLN A 40 -9.86 18.52 -7.73
CA GLN A 40 -9.96 19.75 -8.53
C GLN A 40 -11.15 19.75 -9.50
N SER A 41 -11.86 18.62 -9.63
CA SER A 41 -13.03 18.52 -10.49
C SER A 41 -14.25 19.23 -9.92
N PRO A 42 -15.07 19.92 -10.74
CA PRO A 42 -16.35 20.49 -10.30
C PRO A 42 -17.31 19.47 -9.69
N GLN A 43 -17.22 18.18 -10.09
CA GLN A 43 -18.07 17.14 -9.51
C GLN A 43 -17.72 16.83 -8.05
N PHE A 44 -16.46 17.04 -7.65
CA PHE A 44 -16.02 16.79 -6.29
C PHE A 44 -16.62 17.80 -5.28
N GLU A 45 -16.83 19.06 -5.69
CA GLU A 45 -17.44 20.09 -4.83
C GLU A 45 -18.85 19.72 -4.33
N VAL A 46 -19.54 18.80 -5.01
CA VAL A 46 -20.87 18.30 -4.59
C VAL A 46 -20.78 17.30 -3.44
N VAL A 47 -19.67 16.55 -3.36
CA VAL A 47 -19.45 15.49 -2.36
C VAL A 47 -18.53 15.92 -1.23
N LYS A 48 -17.83 17.06 -1.39
CA LYS A 48 -16.84 17.58 -0.46
C LYS A 48 -17.41 17.83 0.95
N GLY A 49 -16.68 17.36 1.96
CA GLY A 49 -17.05 17.43 3.38
C GLY A 49 -17.86 16.23 3.88
N ASP A 50 -18.17 15.27 3.02
CA ASP A 50 -18.82 14.00 3.36
C ASP A 50 -17.86 12.85 3.03
N GLU A 51 -17.17 12.33 4.05
CA GLU A 51 -16.09 11.34 3.91
C GLU A 51 -16.54 10.10 3.11
N GLU A 52 -17.77 9.63 3.33
CA GLU A 52 -18.29 8.44 2.64
C GLU A 52 -18.50 8.72 1.14
N LYS A 53 -19.03 9.90 0.80
CA LYS A 53 -19.24 10.30 -0.60
C LYS A 53 -17.94 10.67 -1.31
N GLU A 54 -16.99 11.29 -0.62
CA GLU A 54 -15.66 11.56 -1.16
C GLU A 54 -14.95 10.26 -1.52
N GLN A 55 -14.95 9.29 -0.61
CA GLN A 55 -14.34 7.99 -0.85
C GLN A 55 -15.04 7.23 -1.98
N ALA A 56 -16.38 7.29 -2.05
CA ALA A 56 -17.14 6.71 -3.15
C ALA A 56 -16.76 7.35 -4.50
N PHE A 57 -16.63 8.68 -4.55
CA PHE A 57 -16.21 9.41 -5.74
C PHE A 57 -14.80 8.99 -6.21
N PHE A 58 -13.82 8.88 -5.31
CA PHE A 58 -12.50 8.38 -5.68
C PHE A 58 -12.55 6.94 -6.19
N ASN A 59 -13.40 6.10 -5.57
CA ASN A 59 -13.61 4.72 -6.02
C ASN A 59 -14.31 4.60 -7.38
N GLU A 60 -14.97 5.64 -7.90
CA GLU A 60 -15.46 5.62 -9.28
C GLU A 60 -14.31 5.66 -10.30
N ASN A 61 -13.15 6.20 -9.91
CA ASN A 61 -11.98 6.28 -10.78
C ASN A 61 -11.26 4.91 -10.87
N SER A 62 -11.13 4.39 -12.08
CA SER A 62 -10.50 3.08 -12.32
C SER A 62 -9.01 3.04 -11.96
N MET A 63 -8.29 4.16 -12.12
CA MET A 63 -6.86 4.23 -11.79
C MET A 63 -6.66 4.25 -10.27
N TYR A 64 -7.45 5.05 -9.55
CA TYR A 64 -7.43 5.06 -8.09
C TYR A 64 -7.68 3.65 -7.53
N ARG A 65 -8.75 2.99 -7.99
CA ARG A 65 -9.06 1.61 -7.61
C ARG A 65 -7.92 0.64 -7.90
N ALA A 66 -7.28 0.74 -9.05
CA ALA A 66 -6.16 -0.12 -9.39
C ALA A 66 -4.96 0.09 -8.47
N VAL A 67 -4.68 1.34 -8.09
CA VAL A 67 -3.59 1.69 -7.16
C VAL A 67 -3.89 1.16 -5.74
N ILE A 68 -5.12 1.33 -5.25
CA ILE A 68 -5.53 0.79 -3.94
C ILE A 68 -5.44 -0.74 -3.93
N ALA A 69 -5.97 -1.42 -4.96
CA ALA A 69 -5.90 -2.88 -5.07
C ALA A 69 -4.44 -3.39 -5.14
N LEU A 70 -3.54 -2.66 -5.80
CA LEU A 70 -2.12 -2.97 -5.78
C LEU A 70 -1.54 -2.86 -4.36
N GLY A 71 -1.91 -1.82 -3.62
CA GLY A 71 -1.53 -1.64 -2.21
C GLY A 71 -1.97 -2.80 -1.32
N GLU A 72 -3.23 -3.23 -1.45
CA GLU A 72 -3.77 -4.38 -0.72
C GLU A 72 -2.99 -5.67 -1.04
N GLY A 73 -2.69 -5.90 -2.32
CA GLY A 73 -1.88 -7.03 -2.76
C GLY A 73 -0.46 -7.01 -2.18
N VAL A 74 0.20 -5.85 -2.19
CA VAL A 74 1.54 -5.69 -1.61
C VAL A 74 1.51 -5.89 -0.10
N SER A 75 0.51 -5.35 0.60
CA SER A 75 0.34 -5.55 2.05
C SER A 75 0.19 -7.04 2.39
N THR A 76 -0.58 -7.78 1.59
CA THR A 76 -0.73 -9.24 1.75
C THR A 76 0.61 -9.96 1.58
N LEU A 77 1.41 -9.59 0.59
CA LEU A 77 2.75 -10.18 0.38
C LEU A 77 3.72 -9.84 1.52
N ASP A 78 3.64 -8.61 2.05
CA ASP A 78 4.45 -8.17 3.18
C ASP A 78 4.13 -8.96 4.46
N GLU A 79 2.84 -9.16 4.75
CA GLU A 79 2.40 -10.00 5.87
C GLU A 79 2.92 -11.44 5.76
N LEU A 80 2.89 -12.02 4.55
CA LEU A 80 3.47 -13.33 4.30
C LEU A 80 4.98 -13.34 4.57
N ALA A 81 5.72 -12.32 4.10
CA ALA A 81 7.15 -12.20 4.35
C ALA A 81 7.46 -12.05 5.85
N LYS A 82 6.71 -11.21 6.57
CA LYS A 82 6.78 -11.05 8.03
C LYS A 82 6.59 -12.38 8.76
N ASN A 83 5.57 -13.15 8.37
CA ASN A 83 5.24 -14.43 8.99
C ASN A 83 6.37 -15.46 8.88
N VAL A 84 7.15 -15.43 7.79
CA VAL A 84 8.29 -16.35 7.63
C VAL A 84 9.33 -16.15 8.72
N TYR A 85 9.65 -14.89 9.08
CA TYR A 85 10.70 -14.63 10.06
C TYR A 85 10.24 -14.28 11.48
N SER A 86 8.97 -13.91 11.66
CA SER A 86 8.36 -13.86 13.00
C SER A 86 8.23 -15.24 13.63
N SER A 87 8.13 -16.28 12.79
CA SER A 87 8.09 -17.69 13.20
C SER A 87 9.45 -18.29 13.56
N PHE A 88 10.56 -17.56 13.34
CA PHE A 88 11.89 -18.02 13.73
C PHE A 88 12.15 -17.85 15.22
#